data_AF-A0A3C0ZIP9-F1
#
_entry.id   AF-A0A3C0ZIP9-F1
#
_cell.length_a   1.000
_cell.length_b   1.000
_cell.length_c   1.000
_cell.angle_alpha   90.00
_cell.angle_beta   90.00
_cell.angle_gamma   90.00
#
_symmetry.space_group_name_H-M   'P 1'
#
loop_
_entity.id
_entity.type
_entity.pdbx_description
1 polymer ?
#
loop_
_entity_poly.entity_id
_entity_poly.type
_entity_poly.pdbx_seq_one_letter_code
_entity_poly.pdbx_strand_id
1 'polypeptide(L)'
;MNKVARFISNYRNAIIAWVVIIVLIDVGLYLSVDKSILAFVVVLVGIVGQAFGALVTWIALVPLVGPMVAHVLSLPFIWILNGIGYLASIIAIKRGYSKDVLNYRIITITLLVGITLGYILGKVI
;
A
#
# COMPACT_ATOMS: atom_id res chain seq x y z
N MET A 1 -23.80 -2.10 -28.71
CA MET A 1 -23.09 -1.23 -27.74
C MET A 1 -22.06 -0.38 -28.48
N ASN A 2 -22.21 0.95 -28.44
CA ASN A 2 -21.33 1.91 -29.11
C ASN A 2 -19.86 1.73 -28.66
N LYS A 3 -18.91 1.90 -29.59
CA LYS A 3 -17.46 1.73 -29.33
C LYS A 3 -16.99 2.53 -28.10
N VAL A 4 -17.56 3.72 -27.89
CA VAL A 4 -17.29 4.60 -26.74
C VAL A 4 -17.68 3.96 -25.40
N ALA A 5 -18.86 3.33 -25.32
CA ALA A 5 -19.33 2.69 -24.09
C ALA A 5 -18.44 1.51 -23.67
N ARG A 6 -17.89 0.78 -24.66
CA ARG A 6 -16.98 -0.35 -24.42
C ARG A 6 -15.58 0.12 -23.97
N PHE A 7 -15.13 1.28 -24.46
CA PHE A 7 -13.88 1.89 -24.04
C PHE A 7 -13.95 2.34 -22.57
N ILE A 8 -15.02 3.04 -22.20
CA ILE A 8 -15.24 3.52 -20.83
C ILE A 8 -15.31 2.35 -19.83
N SER A 9 -15.97 1.24 -20.19
CA SER A 9 -16.04 0.08 -19.31
C SER A 9 -14.67 -0.60 -19.11
N ASN A 10 -13.85 -0.71 -20.17
CA ASN A 10 -12.55 -1.38 -20.10
C ASN A 10 -11.51 -0.58 -19.30
N TYR A 11 -11.54 0.76 -19.39
CA TYR A 11 -10.55 1.63 -18.78
C TYR A 11 -11.07 2.38 -17.54
N ARG A 12 -12.20 1.94 -16.98
CA ARG A 12 -12.86 2.60 -15.84
C ARG A 12 -11.90 2.95 -14.71
N ASN A 13 -11.05 2.02 -14.30
CA ASN A 13 -10.11 2.23 -13.18
C ASN A 13 -9.05 3.29 -13.53
N ALA A 14 -8.54 3.29 -14.77
CA ALA A 14 -7.58 4.28 -15.22
C ALA A 14 -8.22 5.68 -15.30
N ILE A 15 -9.45 5.76 -15.82
CA ILE A 15 -10.20 7.03 -15.88
C ILE A 15 -10.44 7.57 -14.47
N ILE A 16 -10.87 6.73 -13.53
CA ILE A 16 -11.05 7.13 -12.12
C ILE A 16 -9.73 7.63 -11.53
N ALA A 17 -8.62 6.93 -11.74
CA ALA A 17 -7.31 7.36 -11.22
C ALA A 17 -6.90 8.74 -11.73
N TRP A 18 -7.10 9.03 -13.03
CA TRP A 18 -6.84 10.35 -13.61
C TRP A 18 -7.73 11.44 -13.00
N VAL A 19 -9.02 11.15 -12.81
CA VAL A 19 -9.94 12.09 -12.16
C VAL A 19 -9.49 12.39 -10.73
N VAL A 20 -9.09 11.37 -9.95
CA VAL A 20 -8.58 11.56 -8.60
C VAL A 20 -7.31 12.41 -8.59
N ILE A 21 -6.37 12.19 -9.53
CA ILE A 21 -5.14 12.99 -9.62
C ILE A 21 -5.48 14.46 -9.88
N ILE A 22 -6.39 14.75 -10.82
CA ILE A 22 -6.83 16.13 -11.12
C ILE A 22 -7.44 16.79 -9.89
N VAL A 23 -8.36 16.09 -9.20
CA VAL A 23 -8.99 16.59 -7.97
C VAL A 23 -7.95 16.87 -6.88
N LEU A 24 -6.96 16.01 -6.70
CA LEU A 24 -5.88 16.22 -5.71
C LEU A 24 -5.00 17.42 -6.06
N ILE A 25 -4.72 17.63 -7.35
CA ILE A 25 -3.99 18.82 -7.83
C ILE A 25 -4.80 20.08 -7.54
N ASP A 26 -6.10 20.09 -7.86
CA ASP A 26 -6.98 21.24 -7.62
C ASP A 26 -7.09 21.56 -6.13
N VAL A 27 -7.23 20.53 -5.28
CA VAL A 27 -7.24 20.69 -3.81
C VAL A 27 -5.90 21.23 -3.31
N GLY A 28 -4.78 20.73 -3.82
CA GLY A 28 -3.45 21.22 -3.47
C GLY A 28 -3.24 22.69 -3.83
N LEU A 29 -3.73 23.10 -5.00
CA LEU A 29 -3.72 24.49 -5.44
C LEU A 29 -4.63 25.37 -4.58
N TYR A 30 -5.82 24.89 -4.23
CA TYR A 30 -6.75 25.58 -3.32
C TYR A 30 -6.12 25.81 -1.93
N LEU A 31 -5.38 24.82 -1.43
CA LEU A 31 -4.63 24.90 -0.17
C LEU A 31 -3.34 25.74 -0.29
N SER A 32 -3.09 26.38 -1.44
CA SER A 32 -1.90 27.20 -1.71
C SER A 32 -0.58 26.46 -1.51
N VAL A 33 -0.55 25.15 -1.79
CA VAL A 33 0.68 24.36 -1.81
C VAL A 33 1.60 24.87 -2.92
N ASP A 34 2.91 24.95 -2.66
CA ASP A 34 3.90 25.33 -3.66
C ASP A 34 3.79 24.42 -4.89
N LYS A 35 3.65 25.03 -6.08
CA LYS A 35 3.50 24.32 -7.36
C LYS A 35 4.67 23.39 -7.64
N SER A 36 5.87 23.73 -7.19
CA SER A 36 7.09 22.91 -7.32
C SER A 36 6.98 21.64 -6.49
N ILE A 37 6.47 21.75 -5.25
CA ILE A 37 6.22 20.61 -4.36
C ILE A 37 5.11 19.74 -4.95
N LEU A 38 4.02 20.35 -5.43
CA LEU A 38 2.90 19.64 -6.03
C LEU A 38 3.35 18.85 -7.27
N ALA A 39 4.10 19.47 -8.18
CA ALA A 39 4.65 18.82 -9.36
C ALA A 39 5.61 17.69 -8.99
N PHE A 40 6.49 17.92 -8.01
CA PHE A 40 7.40 16.90 -7.51
C PHE A 40 6.65 15.67 -6.96
N VAL A 41 5.62 15.88 -6.14
CA VAL A 41 4.79 14.79 -5.58
C VAL A 41 4.08 14.02 -6.68
N VAL A 42 3.47 14.71 -7.65
CA VAL A 42 2.76 14.04 -8.78
C VAL A 42 3.73 13.19 -9.60
N VAL A 43 4.90 13.73 -9.94
CA VAL A 43 5.94 12.99 -10.68
C VAL A 43 6.45 11.80 -9.86
N LEU A 44 6.73 12.00 -8.57
CA LEU A 44 7.21 10.96 -7.68
C LEU A 44 6.19 9.82 -7.55
N VAL A 45 4.91 10.13 -7.36
CA VAL A 45 3.83 9.13 -7.32
C VAL A 45 3.72 8.38 -8.65
N GLY A 46 3.86 9.08 -9.79
CA GLY A 46 3.86 8.45 -11.11
C GLY A 46 5.02 7.47 -11.31
N ILE A 47 6.24 7.87 -10.98
CA ILE A 47 7.45 7.04 -11.09
C ILE A 47 7.35 5.83 -10.16
N VAL A 48 6.98 6.05 -8.89
CA VAL A 48 6.82 4.96 -7.91
C VAL A 48 5.74 4.00 -8.37
N GLY A 49 4.59 4.49 -8.83
CA GLY A 49 3.50 3.66 -9.36
C GLY A 49 3.95 2.80 -10.54
N GLN A 50 4.70 3.37 -11.48
CA GLN A 50 5.25 2.63 -12.63
C GLN A 50 6.27 1.56 -12.19
N ALA A 51 7.15 1.89 -11.24
CA ALA A 51 8.11 0.95 -10.67
C ALA A 51 7.42 -0.25 -9.97
N PHE A 52 6.37 0.02 -9.19
CA PHE A 52 5.55 -1.03 -8.57
C PHE A 52 4.83 -1.90 -9.60
N GLY A 53 4.28 -1.31 -10.66
CA GLY A 53 3.67 -2.06 -11.76
C GLY A 53 4.65 -3.00 -12.46
N ALA A 54 5.87 -2.53 -12.72
CA ALA A 54 6.95 -3.35 -13.29
C ALA A 54 7.33 -4.51 -12.35
N LEU A 55 7.50 -4.23 -11.06
CA LEU A 55 7.80 -5.25 -10.04
C LEU A 55 6.71 -6.31 -9.95
N VAL A 56 5.44 -5.91 -9.90
CA VAL A 56 4.30 -6.84 -9.86
C VAL A 56 4.28 -7.72 -11.11
N THR A 57 4.57 -7.16 -12.27
CA THR A 57 4.64 -7.90 -13.54
C THR A 57 5.74 -8.96 -13.51
N TRP A 58 6.93 -8.61 -13.01
CA TRP A 58 8.03 -9.57 -12.87
C TRP A 58 7.72 -10.67 -11.85
N ILE A 59 7.12 -10.31 -10.72
CA ILE A 59 6.73 -11.25 -9.68
C ILE A 59 5.69 -12.24 -10.23
N ALA A 60 4.71 -11.75 -11.01
CA ALA A 60 3.66 -12.57 -11.61
C ALA A 60 4.17 -13.61 -12.62
N LEU A 61 5.42 -13.53 -13.09
CA LEU A 61 6.04 -14.58 -13.93
C LEU A 61 6.22 -15.90 -13.18
N VAL A 62 6.26 -15.87 -11.84
CA VAL A 62 6.33 -17.08 -11.01
C VAL A 62 4.90 -17.64 -10.85
N PRO A 63 4.53 -18.78 -11.48
CA PRO A 63 3.12 -19.15 -11.69
C PRO A 63 2.30 -19.38 -10.42
N LEU A 64 2.95 -19.76 -9.31
CA LEU A 64 2.27 -20.09 -8.05
C LEU A 64 2.46 -19.00 -6.99
N VAL A 65 3.71 -18.69 -6.66
CA VAL A 65 4.05 -17.70 -5.62
C VAL A 65 3.85 -16.26 -6.11
N GLY A 66 4.07 -16.03 -7.40
CA GLY A 66 4.01 -14.71 -8.03
C GLY A 66 2.67 -14.02 -7.85
N PRO A 67 1.55 -14.62 -8.30
CA PRO A 67 0.23 -14.05 -8.09
C PRO A 67 -0.09 -13.79 -6.61
N MET A 68 0.31 -14.69 -5.70
CA MET A 68 0.05 -14.52 -4.26
C MET A 68 0.80 -13.31 -3.69
N VAL A 69 2.08 -13.17 -4.01
CA VAL A 69 2.91 -12.05 -3.55
C VAL A 69 2.46 -10.73 -4.20
N ALA A 70 2.10 -10.76 -5.50
CA ALA A 70 1.57 -9.60 -6.22
C ALA A 70 0.30 -9.03 -5.56
N HIS A 71 -0.59 -9.87 -5.04
CA HIS A 71 -1.79 -9.43 -4.33
C HIS A 71 -1.48 -8.74 -2.99
N VAL A 72 -0.42 -9.16 -2.29
CA VAL A 72 0.01 -8.51 -1.05
C VAL A 72 0.74 -7.19 -1.33
N LEU A 73 1.54 -7.15 -2.39
CA LEU A 73 2.28 -5.95 -2.79
C LEU A 73 1.39 -4.88 -3.44
N SER A 74 0.27 -5.27 -4.05
CA SER A 74 -0.69 -4.33 -4.66
C SER A 74 -1.55 -3.58 -3.64
N LEU A 75 -1.31 -3.76 -2.34
CA LEU A 75 -1.97 -3.04 -1.24
C LEU A 75 -1.06 -1.93 -0.67
N PRO A 76 -0.78 -0.84 -1.42
CA PRO A 76 0.20 0.17 -1.04
C PRO A 76 -0.11 0.85 0.29
N PHE A 77 -1.40 0.98 0.63
CA PHE A 77 -1.84 1.57 1.90
C PHE A 77 -1.31 0.79 3.12
N ILE A 78 -1.30 -0.54 3.06
CA ILE A 78 -0.80 -1.39 4.16
C ILE A 78 0.70 -1.17 4.35
N TRP A 79 1.45 -1.10 3.26
CA TRP A 79 2.90 -0.85 3.31
C TRP A 79 3.24 0.52 3.85
N ILE A 80 2.48 1.56 3.49
CA ILE A 80 2.65 2.92 4.03
C ILE A 80 2.38 2.93 5.54
N LEU A 81 1.24 2.37 5.98
CA LEU A 81 0.91 2.30 7.40
C LEU A 81 1.97 1.52 8.20
N ASN A 82 2.44 0.41 7.63
CA ASN A 82 3.46 -0.42 8.24
C ASN A 82 4.81 0.33 8.35
N GLY A 83 5.20 1.03 7.29
CA GLY A 83 6.36 1.92 7.26
C GLY A 83 6.28 3.02 8.33
N ILE A 84 5.14 3.71 8.44
CA ILE A 84 4.90 4.71 9.49
C ILE A 84 5.03 4.07 10.88
N GLY A 85 4.44 2.89 11.09
CA GLY A 85 4.55 2.15 12.34
C GLY A 85 6.00 1.83 12.72
N TYR A 86 6.84 1.47 11.74
CA TYR A 86 8.27 1.27 11.98
C TYR A 86 9.02 2.56 12.27
N LEU A 87 8.77 3.63 11.52
CA LEU A 87 9.38 4.94 11.79
C LEU A 87 9.04 5.43 13.19
N ALA A 88 7.75 5.35 13.58
CA ALA A 88 7.30 5.68 14.92
C ALA A 88 7.98 4.79 15.98
N SER A 89 8.13 3.50 15.71
CA SER A 89 8.85 2.56 16.61
C SER A 89 10.32 2.96 16.79
N ILE A 90 11.02 3.32 15.71
CA ILE A 90 12.42 3.77 15.78
C ILE A 90 12.53 5.05 16.61
N ILE A 91 11.63 6.01 16.42
CA ILE A 91 11.60 7.25 17.20
C ILE A 91 11.35 6.94 18.69
N ALA A 92 10.40 6.04 19.00
CA ALA A 92 10.07 5.65 20.36
C ALA A 92 11.25 4.94 21.05
N ILE A 93 11.94 4.03 20.36
CA ILE A 93 13.16 3.37 20.85
C ILE A 93 14.24 4.40 21.17
N LYS A 94 14.49 5.37 20.27
CA LYS A 94 15.44 6.46 20.50
C LYS A 94 15.07 7.34 21.70
N ARG A 95 13.79 7.42 22.05
CA ARG A 95 13.28 8.16 23.22
C ARG A 95 13.25 7.35 24.52
N GLY A 96 13.75 6.11 24.52
CA GLY A 96 13.83 5.26 25.71
C GLY A 96 12.63 4.34 25.93
N TYR A 97 11.61 4.37 25.07
CA TYR A 97 10.41 3.51 25.15
C TYR A 97 10.61 2.11 24.53
N SER A 98 11.86 1.62 24.49
CA SER A 98 12.20 0.34 23.85
C SER A 98 11.44 -0.84 24.45
N LYS A 99 11.22 -0.82 25.77
CA LYS A 99 10.47 -1.87 26.47
C LYS A 99 8.99 -1.87 26.08
N ASP A 100 8.37 -0.70 25.91
CA ASP A 100 6.96 -0.59 25.54
C ASP A 100 6.73 -1.02 24.08
N VAL A 101 7.62 -0.60 23.18
CA VAL A 101 7.60 -1.03 21.77
C VAL A 101 7.78 -2.55 21.68
N LEU A 102 8.69 -3.12 22.47
CA LEU A 102 8.93 -4.56 22.50
C LEU A 102 7.72 -5.32 23.08
N ASN A 103 7.16 -4.87 24.20
CA ASN A 103 6.00 -5.51 24.83
C ASN A 103 4.80 -5.54 23.89
N TYR A 104 4.49 -4.42 23.22
CA TYR A 104 3.41 -4.38 22.23
C TYR A 104 3.63 -5.39 21.08
N ARG A 105 4.87 -5.47 20.58
CA ARG A 105 5.22 -6.42 19.51
C ARG A 105 5.12 -7.86 19.97
N ILE A 106 5.59 -8.18 21.18
CA ILE A 106 5.48 -9.52 21.77
C ILE A 106 4.01 -9.91 21.89
N ILE A 107 3.16 -9.06 22.48
CA ILE A 107 1.72 -9.34 22.63
C ILE A 107 1.08 -9.61 21.26
N THR A 108 1.37 -8.77 20.26
CA THR A 108 0.83 -8.92 18.91
C THR A 108 1.28 -10.24 18.27
N ILE A 109 2.57 -10.58 18.37
CA ILE A 109 3.12 -11.84 17.82
C ILE A 109 2.52 -13.04 18.54
N THR A 110 2.45 -13.03 19.87
CA THR A 110 1.86 -14.11 20.66
C THR A 110 0.39 -14.33 20.28
N LEU A 111 -0.38 -13.26 20.12
CA LEU A 111 -1.78 -13.34 19.67
C LEU A 111 -1.88 -13.95 18.27
N LEU A 112 -1.09 -13.47 17.31
CA LEU A 112 -1.12 -13.96 15.93
C LEU A 112 -0.73 -15.44 15.85
N VAL A 113 0.32 -15.85 16.58
CA VAL A 113 0.73 -17.26 16.67
C VAL A 113 -0.37 -18.09 17.30
N GLY A 114 -0.97 -17.64 18.40
CA GLY A 114 -2.06 -18.34 19.08
C GLY A 114 -3.28 -18.55 18.18
N ILE A 115 -3.74 -17.51 17.46
CA ILE A 115 -4.84 -17.60 16.51
C ILE A 115 -4.49 -18.56 15.36
N THR A 116 -3.27 -18.45 14.83
CA THR A 116 -2.82 -19.30 13.70
C THR A 116 -2.78 -20.77 14.12
N LEU A 117 -2.21 -21.09 15.29
CA LEU A 117 -2.18 -22.44 15.83
C LEU A 117 -3.60 -22.97 16.11
N GLY A 118 -4.46 -22.15 16.72
CA GLY A 118 -5.86 -22.51 16.98
C GLY A 118 -6.63 -22.83 15.70
N TYR A 119 -6.45 -22.04 14.63
CA TYR A 119 -7.06 -22.28 13.32
C TYR A 119 -6.57 -23.59 12.68
N ILE A 120 -5.25 -23.85 12.72
CA ILE A 120 -4.67 -25.08 12.17
C ILE A 120 -5.23 -26.29 12.93
N LEU A 121 -5.19 -26.27 14.26
CA LEU A 121 -5.67 -27.37 15.09
C LEU A 121 -7.17 -27.62 14.90
N GLY A 122 -7.99 -26.57 14.88
CA GLY A 122 -9.44 -26.68 14.69
C GLY A 122 -9.88 -27.12 13.29
N LYS A 123 -8.98 -27.10 12.30
CA LYS A 123 -9.24 -27.62 10.94
C LYS A 123 -8.78 -29.06 10.75
N VAL A 124 -7.87 -29.53 11.61
CA VAL A 124 -7.29 -30.89 11.55
C VAL A 124 -8.12 -31.89 12.37
N ILE A 125 -8.78 -31.42 13.44
CA ILE A 125 -9.74 -32.17 14.26
C ILE A 125 -11.12 -32.11 13.59
#